data_AF-A0A256XVW0-F1
#
_entry.id   AF-A0A256XVW0-F1
#
_cell.length_a   1.000
_cell.length_b   1.000
_cell.length_c   1.000
_cell.angle_alpha   90.00
_cell.angle_beta   90.00
_cell.angle_gamma   90.00
#
_symmetry.space_group_name_H-M   'P 1'
#
loop_
_entity.id
_entity.type
_entity.pdbx_description
1 polymer ?
#
loop_
_entity_poly.entity_id
_entity_poly.type
_entity_poly.pdbx_seq_one_letter_code
_entity_poly.pdbx_strand_id
1 'polypeptide(L)'
;MSLGLFILLGFCCLFKRKHFKLVVLSFVFEGIYLHEKDDDEIGFDLKRVSGFFKKFGKKAGSSEKPVDSSSQDVKSDISFDFKKVWRFVLKYKVLFLLLIPVFFSIYFRAFPLFLPVADEWAENAVHANIKSQIVQQLNLQYPHLPDKQKQALVKEHFSQFLSENKDMVEQQVLQVSKLFKERFQDSDGQTYLLAIDPWLWYGYARNFVKYGHFGNTFKDGRSWYSLRNGRVGQPAFRFNLFVFLILLNYWLLNLFGSFSVMAGAFYLPLVLIGLASVAAFFTARKFGGSVAGVVAGVVVGVH
;
A
#
# COMPACT_ATOMS: atom_id res chain seq x y z
N MET A 1 -31.04 -29.41 27.69
CA MET A 1 -31.51 -28.20 28.39
C MET A 1 -30.33 -27.60 29.15
N SER A 2 -30.16 -26.27 29.04
CA SER A 2 -29.30 -25.41 29.87
C SER A 2 -27.80 -25.73 29.96
N LEU A 3 -26.99 -25.01 29.18
CA LEU A 3 -25.77 -24.31 29.64
C LEU A 3 -25.02 -23.56 28.50
N GLY A 4 -25.49 -23.62 27.26
CA GLY A 4 -24.82 -22.98 26.10
C GLY A 4 -25.32 -21.60 25.68
N LEU A 5 -26.27 -20.98 26.41
CA LEU A 5 -27.03 -19.81 25.92
C LEU A 5 -26.75 -18.49 26.69
N PHE A 6 -25.73 -18.45 27.55
CA PHE A 6 -25.44 -17.24 28.35
C PHE A 6 -24.25 -16.41 27.88
N ILE A 7 -23.43 -16.91 26.95
CA ILE A 7 -22.26 -16.16 26.45
C ILE A 7 -22.61 -15.23 25.28
N LEU A 8 -23.74 -15.47 24.59
CA LEU A 8 -24.14 -14.68 23.41
C LEU A 8 -25.10 -13.51 23.71
N LEU A 9 -25.73 -13.47 24.89
CA LEU A 9 -26.62 -12.37 25.29
C LEU A 9 -25.92 -11.26 26.09
N GLY A 10 -24.69 -11.50 26.59
CA GLY A 10 -23.89 -10.50 27.29
C GLY A 10 -23.25 -9.44 26.38
N PHE A 11 -23.10 -9.71 25.08
CA PHE A 11 -22.45 -8.80 24.13
C PHE A 11 -23.40 -7.83 23.42
N CYS A 12 -24.72 -8.03 23.54
CA CYS A 12 -25.70 -7.28 22.75
C CYS A 12 -26.32 -6.08 23.48
N CYS A 13 -26.08 -5.90 24.79
CA CYS A 13 -26.77 -4.87 25.59
C CYS A 13 -25.88 -3.74 26.13
N LEU A 14 -24.59 -3.69 25.78
CA LEU A 14 -23.64 -2.67 26.28
C LEU A 14 -22.90 -1.96 25.13
N PHE A 15 -23.63 -1.53 24.11
CA PHE A 15 -23.08 -0.70 23.02
C PHE A 15 -23.51 0.76 23.15
N LYS A 16 -23.17 1.38 24.30
CA LYS A 16 -23.28 2.84 24.50
C LYS A 16 -21.95 3.52 24.15
N ARG A 17 -21.90 3.93 22.89
CA ARG A 17 -21.05 4.85 22.10
C ARG A 17 -20.13 5.89 22.80
N LYS A 18 -19.41 5.62 23.91
CA LYS A 18 -18.38 6.57 24.43
C LYS A 18 -17.08 6.03 25.03
N HIS A 19 -16.89 4.73 25.29
CA HIS A 19 -15.68 4.25 26.00
C HIS A 19 -14.76 3.27 25.24
N PHE A 20 -14.95 3.06 23.94
CA PHE A 20 -14.16 2.06 23.17
C PHE A 20 -12.74 2.50 22.76
N LYS A 21 -12.26 3.69 23.16
CA LYS A 21 -10.92 4.18 22.76
C LYS A 21 -9.75 3.56 23.53
N LEU A 22 -9.96 2.84 24.64
CA LEU A 22 -8.85 2.39 25.49
C LEU A 22 -8.58 0.87 25.52
N VAL A 23 -9.55 0.02 25.19
CA VAL A 23 -9.42 -1.42 25.48
C VAL A 23 -8.67 -2.20 24.38
N VAL A 24 -8.75 -1.74 23.12
CA VAL A 24 -8.05 -2.42 22.01
C VAL A 24 -6.54 -2.12 22.01
N LEU A 25 -6.10 -1.01 22.63
CA LEU A 25 -4.67 -0.70 22.76
C LEU A 25 -3.97 -1.48 23.89
N SER A 26 -4.65 -1.84 24.98
CA SER A 26 -4.05 -2.61 26.08
C SER A 26 -3.71 -4.05 25.67
N PHE A 27 -4.59 -4.72 24.92
CA PHE A 27 -4.40 -6.15 24.59
C PHE A 27 -3.25 -6.41 23.61
N VAL A 28 -2.84 -5.41 22.83
CA VAL A 28 -1.68 -5.53 21.91
C VAL A 28 -0.36 -5.20 22.63
N PHE A 29 -0.39 -4.46 23.75
CA PHE A 29 0.81 -4.03 24.48
C PHE A 29 1.21 -4.95 25.64
N GLU A 30 0.26 -5.64 26.29
CA GLU A 30 0.57 -6.50 27.46
C GLU A 30 1.19 -7.86 27.11
N GLY A 31 1.16 -8.28 25.84
CA GLY A 31 1.76 -9.55 25.38
C GLY A 31 3.26 -9.49 25.04
N ILE A 32 3.91 -8.32 25.11
CA ILE A 32 5.29 -8.10 24.66
C ILE A 32 6.19 -7.65 25.83
N TYR A 33 6.20 -8.41 26.91
CA TYR A 33 7.29 -8.39 27.89
C TYR A 33 8.02 -9.73 27.84
N LEU A 34 8.91 -9.87 26.86
CA LEU A 34 9.94 -10.90 26.91
C LEU A 34 11.10 -10.34 27.74
N HIS A 35 11.46 -11.09 28.78
CA HIS A 35 12.64 -10.87 29.61
C HIS A 35 13.88 -10.95 28.70
N GLU A 36 14.45 -9.79 28.38
CA GLU A 36 15.70 -9.69 27.60
C GLU A 36 16.83 -10.11 28.55
N LYS A 37 17.47 -11.25 28.27
CA LYS A 37 18.80 -11.55 28.81
C LYS A 37 19.77 -10.76 27.95
N ASP A 38 20.39 -9.75 28.55
CA ASP A 38 21.50 -9.00 27.99
C ASP A 38 22.69 -9.95 27.81
N ASP A 39 22.89 -10.48 26.60
CA ASP A 39 24.15 -11.09 26.15
C ASP A 39 24.06 -11.32 24.63
N ASP A 40 24.13 -10.25 23.83
CA ASP A 40 24.38 -10.34 22.38
C ASP A 40 24.93 -8.99 21.87
N GLU A 41 26.22 -8.75 22.12
CA GLU A 41 26.98 -7.70 21.46
C GLU A 41 27.21 -8.05 19.98
N ILE A 42 26.28 -7.63 19.12
CA ILE A 42 26.54 -7.56 17.67
C ILE A 42 27.34 -6.28 17.40
N GLY A 43 28.65 -6.44 17.23
CA GLY A 43 29.56 -5.39 16.77
C GLY A 43 29.30 -4.99 15.32
N PHE A 44 28.29 -4.14 15.08
CA PHE A 44 28.23 -3.37 13.84
C PHE A 44 29.38 -2.36 13.84
N ASP A 45 30.33 -2.48 12.90
CA ASP A 45 31.43 -1.53 12.71
C ASP A 45 30.89 -0.17 12.24
N LEU A 46 30.43 0.62 13.21
CA LEU A 46 29.83 1.95 13.07
C LEU A 46 30.84 3.02 12.63
N LYS A 47 32.15 2.71 12.60
CA LYS A 47 33.17 3.68 12.16
C LYS A 47 33.03 4.01 10.68
N ARG A 48 32.59 3.07 9.83
CA ARG A 48 32.41 3.29 8.39
C ARG A 48 31.22 4.19 8.03
N VAL A 49 30.12 4.10 8.78
CA VAL A 49 28.88 4.86 8.49
C VAL A 49 28.99 6.33 8.94
N SER A 50 29.73 6.60 10.01
CA SER A 50 29.96 7.98 10.50
C SER A 50 30.70 8.87 9.49
N GLY A 51 31.55 8.29 8.64
CA GLY A 51 32.28 8.99 7.58
C GLY A 51 31.38 9.51 6.46
N PHE A 52 30.28 8.82 6.18
CA PHE A 52 29.34 9.16 5.11
C PHE A 52 28.52 10.42 5.44
N PHE A 53 28.10 10.59 6.69
CA PHE A 53 27.31 11.74 7.14
C PHE A 53 28.15 13.01 7.40
N LYS A 54 29.42 12.88 7.81
CA LYS A 54 30.33 14.04 7.93
C LYS A 54 30.57 14.76 6.59
N LYS A 55 30.38 14.06 5.47
CA LYS A 55 30.52 14.65 4.12
C LYS A 55 29.31 15.49 3.70
N PHE A 56 28.13 15.23 4.24
CA PHE A 56 26.91 16.01 3.97
C PHE A 56 26.83 17.30 4.81
N GLY A 57 27.35 17.30 6.04
CA GLY A 57 27.29 18.48 6.92
C GLY A 57 28.31 19.59 6.64
N LYS A 58 29.31 19.37 5.78
CA LYS A 58 30.43 20.31 5.56
C LYS A 58 30.30 21.23 4.35
N LYS A 59 29.18 21.21 3.61
CA LYS A 59 29.00 22.01 2.38
C LYS A 59 28.12 23.26 2.53
N ALA A 60 27.69 23.60 3.74
CA ALA A 60 26.90 24.80 4.01
C ALA A 60 27.58 25.66 5.09
N GLY A 61 28.39 26.63 4.70
CA GLY A 61 28.89 27.65 5.62
C GLY A 61 30.26 28.23 5.28
N SER A 62 30.30 29.18 4.34
CA SER A 62 31.29 30.27 4.35
C SER A 62 30.84 31.41 3.43
N SER A 63 30.20 32.44 3.99
CA SER A 63 30.42 33.84 3.59
C SER A 63 29.86 34.79 4.67
N GLU A 64 30.74 35.60 5.24
CA GLU A 64 30.47 36.69 6.22
C GLU A 64 30.10 37.99 5.48
N LYS A 65 28.95 38.62 5.80
CA LYS A 65 28.71 39.88 6.58
C LYS A 65 28.90 41.22 5.81
N PRO A 66 28.39 42.37 6.30
CA PRO A 66 27.10 42.67 6.98
C PRO A 66 26.42 43.97 6.45
N VAL A 67 25.09 44.13 6.59
CA VAL A 67 24.45 45.47 6.62
C VAL A 67 23.25 45.45 7.57
N ASP A 68 23.21 46.46 8.44
CA ASP A 68 22.18 46.75 9.44
C ASP A 68 20.81 46.99 8.83
N SER A 69 19.77 46.44 9.45
CA SER A 69 18.54 47.18 9.76
C SER A 69 17.60 46.34 10.61
N SER A 70 17.01 47.04 11.56
CA SER A 70 16.00 46.63 12.52
C SER A 70 14.80 45.91 11.90
N SER A 71 14.63 44.64 12.24
CA SER A 71 13.32 44.01 12.37
C SER A 71 13.41 42.93 13.44
N GLN A 72 12.53 43.03 14.45
CA GLN A 72 12.28 41.96 15.41
C GLN A 72 11.59 40.81 14.68
N ASP A 73 12.38 39.98 14.00
CA ASP A 73 11.92 38.68 13.53
C ASP A 73 12.40 37.61 14.51
N VAL A 74 11.44 36.97 15.16
CA VAL A 74 11.62 35.80 16.03
C VAL A 74 12.07 34.62 15.14
N LYS A 75 13.34 34.63 14.71
CA LYS A 75 14.00 33.42 14.24
C LYS A 75 14.25 32.54 15.45
N SER A 76 13.25 31.73 15.77
CA SER A 76 13.46 30.54 16.58
C SER A 76 14.42 29.63 15.81
N ASP A 77 15.70 29.72 16.14
CA ASP A 77 16.71 28.78 15.70
C ASP A 77 16.36 27.40 16.30
N ILE A 78 15.58 26.62 15.55
CA ILE A 78 15.31 25.21 15.84
C ILE A 78 16.62 24.46 15.59
N SER A 79 17.52 24.49 16.58
CA SER A 79 18.74 23.68 16.54
C SER A 79 18.37 22.20 16.71
N PHE A 80 18.34 21.49 15.58
CA PHE A 80 18.11 20.05 15.57
C PHE A 80 19.30 19.31 16.21
N ASP A 81 19.11 18.77 17.41
CA ASP A 81 20.13 18.00 18.12
C ASP A 81 20.19 16.55 17.60
N PHE A 82 20.97 16.35 16.54
CA PHE A 82 21.20 15.04 15.91
C PHE A 82 21.64 13.94 16.88
N LYS A 83 22.33 14.27 17.99
CA LYS A 83 22.79 13.27 18.96
C LYS A 83 21.63 12.70 19.78
N LYS A 84 20.61 13.51 20.07
CA LYS A 84 19.39 13.04 20.75
C LYS A 84 18.60 12.09 19.84
N VAL A 85 18.45 12.45 18.56
CA VAL A 85 17.79 11.60 17.56
C VAL A 85 18.50 10.26 17.44
N TRP A 86 19.83 10.25 17.34
CA TRP A 86 20.59 9.00 17.22
C TRP A 86 20.44 8.08 18.44
N ARG A 87 20.49 8.63 19.66
CA ARG A 87 20.25 7.86 20.89
C ARG A 87 18.83 7.29 20.94
N PHE A 88 17.85 8.04 20.48
CA PHE A 88 16.47 7.57 20.35
C PHE A 88 16.36 6.39 19.37
N VAL A 89 17.00 6.48 18.20
CA VAL A 89 17.01 5.39 17.21
C VAL A 89 17.67 4.13 17.78
N LEU A 90 18.80 4.25 18.47
CA LEU A 90 19.46 3.10 19.11
C LEU A 90 18.61 2.46 20.21
N LYS A 91 17.90 3.28 21.01
CA LYS A 91 16.98 2.79 22.05
C LYS A 91 15.85 1.95 21.46
N TYR A 92 15.34 2.32 20.28
CA TYR A 92 14.24 1.62 19.60
C TYR A 92 14.69 0.83 18.37
N LYS A 93 15.97 0.38 18.35
CA LYS A 93 16.58 -0.27 17.17
C LYS A 93 15.72 -1.40 16.60
N VAL A 94 15.12 -2.24 17.45
CA VAL A 94 14.29 -3.37 17.04
C VAL A 94 13.02 -2.89 16.32
N LEU A 95 12.37 -1.85 16.83
CA LEU A 95 11.16 -1.30 16.24
C LEU A 95 11.46 -0.69 14.86
N PHE A 96 12.57 0.04 14.74
CA PHE A 96 13.00 0.58 13.45
C PHE A 96 13.35 -0.53 12.45
N LEU A 97 14.01 -1.61 12.90
CA LEU A 97 14.31 -2.76 12.04
C LEU A 97 13.05 -3.54 11.63
N LEU A 98 12.03 -3.60 12.49
CA LEU A 98 10.72 -4.18 12.17
C LEU A 98 9.95 -3.34 11.13
N LEU A 99 10.13 -2.02 11.12
CA LEU A 99 9.40 -1.14 10.22
C LEU A 99 9.82 -1.34 8.75
N ILE A 100 11.07 -1.77 8.51
CA ILE A 100 11.61 -2.05 7.17
C ILE A 100 10.79 -3.13 6.44
N PRO A 101 10.68 -4.39 6.94
CA PRO A 101 9.91 -5.42 6.26
C PRO A 101 8.43 -5.07 6.12
N VAL A 102 7.83 -4.42 7.14
CA VAL A 102 6.44 -3.97 7.05
C VAL A 102 6.26 -2.95 5.93
N PHE A 103 7.15 -1.95 5.83
CA PHE A 103 7.11 -0.95 4.77
C PHE A 103 7.23 -1.61 3.39
N PHE A 104 8.21 -2.48 3.17
CA PHE A 104 8.37 -3.16 1.89
C PHE A 104 7.16 -4.04 1.53
N SER A 105 6.62 -4.77 2.51
CA SER A 105 5.44 -5.62 2.31
C SER A 105 4.23 -4.82 1.83
N ILE A 106 3.98 -3.66 2.46
CA ILE A 106 2.86 -2.79 2.09
C ILE A 106 3.15 -2.10 0.76
N TYR A 107 4.37 -1.58 0.55
CA TYR A 107 4.74 -0.86 -0.67
C TYR A 107 4.53 -1.72 -1.92
N PHE A 108 5.09 -2.94 -1.94
CA PHE A 108 4.95 -3.82 -3.10
C PHE A 108 3.54 -4.36 -3.28
N ARG A 109 2.82 -4.66 -2.18
CA ARG A 109 1.44 -5.15 -2.27
C ARG A 109 0.42 -4.05 -2.58
N ALA A 110 0.79 -2.77 -2.41
CA ALA A 110 -0.02 -1.63 -2.81
C ALA A 110 0.12 -1.26 -4.29
N PHE A 111 0.97 -1.93 -5.09
CA PHE A 111 1.09 -1.65 -6.53
C PHE A 111 -0.25 -1.63 -7.29
N PRO A 112 -1.18 -2.58 -7.06
CA PRO A 112 -2.49 -2.55 -7.71
C PRO A 112 -3.35 -1.32 -7.38
N LEU A 113 -3.04 -0.58 -6.31
CA LEU A 113 -3.77 0.63 -5.94
C LEU A 113 -3.55 1.76 -6.96
N PHE A 114 -2.32 1.90 -7.45
CA PHE A 114 -1.92 3.01 -8.33
C PHE A 114 -1.93 2.66 -9.81
N LEU A 115 -2.03 1.37 -10.14
CA LEU A 115 -2.07 0.83 -11.50
C LEU A 115 -0.92 1.34 -12.39
N PRO A 116 0.36 1.23 -11.97
CA PRO A 116 1.49 1.75 -12.75
C PRO A 116 1.62 1.11 -14.14
N VAL A 117 1.14 -0.13 -14.30
CA VAL A 117 1.11 -0.81 -15.61
C VAL A 117 0.23 -0.07 -16.63
N ALA A 118 -0.82 0.63 -16.17
CA ALA A 118 -1.67 1.42 -17.04
C ALA A 118 -0.95 2.68 -17.55
N ASP A 119 -0.05 3.24 -16.74
CA ASP A 119 0.81 4.36 -17.16
C ASP A 119 1.78 3.91 -18.27
N GLU A 120 2.40 2.74 -18.11
CA GLU A 120 3.29 2.16 -19.12
C GLU A 120 2.55 1.83 -20.43
N TRP A 121 1.33 1.27 -20.34
CA TRP A 121 0.50 1.04 -21.52
C TRP A 121 0.13 2.34 -22.23
N ALA A 122 -0.18 3.40 -21.47
CA ALA A 122 -0.51 4.70 -22.02
C ALA A 122 0.68 5.32 -22.75
N GLU A 123 1.86 5.29 -22.13
CA GLU A 123 3.10 5.75 -22.74
C GLU A 123 3.39 5.02 -24.06
N ASN A 124 3.31 3.68 -24.04
CA ASN A 124 3.52 2.87 -25.23
C ASN A 124 2.49 3.17 -26.34
N ALA A 125 1.22 3.36 -25.99
CA ALA A 125 0.17 3.68 -26.94
C ALA A 125 0.39 5.06 -27.61
N VAL A 126 0.71 6.08 -26.81
CA VAL A 126 1.00 7.44 -27.31
C VAL A 126 2.25 7.43 -28.19
N HIS A 127 3.34 6.79 -27.72
CA HIS A 127 4.57 6.66 -28.50
C HIS A 127 4.37 5.91 -29.82
N ALA A 128 3.58 4.83 -29.82
CA ALA A 128 3.25 4.10 -31.03
C ALA A 128 2.44 4.96 -32.02
N ASN A 129 1.49 5.75 -31.52
CA ASN A 129 0.70 6.66 -32.34
C ASN A 129 1.58 7.74 -33.01
N ILE A 130 2.44 8.40 -32.24
CA ILE A 130 3.38 9.43 -32.75
C ILE A 130 4.31 8.82 -33.80
N LYS A 131 4.91 7.66 -33.52
CA LYS A 131 5.78 6.97 -34.49
C LYS A 131 5.03 6.65 -35.78
N SER A 132 3.79 6.20 -35.70
CA SER A 132 2.96 5.94 -36.89
C SER A 132 2.74 7.20 -37.72
N GLN A 133 2.49 8.36 -37.08
CA GLN A 133 2.34 9.64 -37.78
C GLN A 133 3.64 10.06 -38.48
N ILE A 134 4.78 9.95 -37.79
CA ILE A 134 6.11 10.26 -38.36
C ILE A 134 6.40 9.35 -39.56
N VAL A 135 6.13 8.05 -39.45
CA VAL A 135 6.29 7.10 -40.56
C VAL A 135 5.45 7.51 -41.77
N GLN A 136 4.19 7.92 -41.56
CA GLN A 136 3.32 8.38 -42.65
C GLN A 136 3.88 9.65 -43.31
N GLN A 137 4.37 10.62 -42.54
CA GLN A 137 4.99 11.84 -43.07
C GLN A 137 6.27 11.54 -43.85
N LEU A 138 7.15 10.69 -43.33
CA LEU A 138 8.40 10.31 -43.99
C LEU A 138 8.16 9.48 -45.26
N ASN A 139 7.12 8.65 -45.30
CA ASN A 139 6.78 7.90 -46.51
C ASN A 139 6.32 8.81 -47.65
N LEU A 140 5.68 9.94 -47.34
CA LEU A 140 5.30 10.95 -48.33
C LEU A 140 6.51 11.76 -48.81
N GLN A 141 7.43 12.10 -47.92
CA GLN A 141 8.63 12.88 -48.25
C GLN A 141 9.71 12.05 -48.96
N TYR A 142 9.86 10.78 -48.59
CA TYR A 142 10.93 9.89 -49.07
C TYR A 142 10.38 8.53 -49.52
N PRO A 143 9.57 8.49 -50.61
CA PRO A 143 8.92 7.24 -51.04
C PRO A 143 9.92 6.13 -51.39
N HIS A 144 11.08 6.47 -51.96
CA HIS A 144 12.08 5.53 -52.46
C HIS A 144 13.16 5.12 -51.45
N LEU A 145 13.10 5.61 -50.20
CA LEU A 145 14.14 5.30 -49.22
C LEU A 145 14.02 3.84 -48.73
N PRO A 146 15.14 3.09 -48.61
CA PRO A 146 15.11 1.75 -48.04
C PRO A 146 14.61 1.74 -46.58
N ASP A 147 13.86 0.70 -46.20
CA ASP A 147 13.20 0.62 -44.89
C ASP A 147 14.16 0.75 -43.70
N LYS A 148 15.38 0.21 -43.82
CA LYS A 148 16.40 0.32 -42.76
C LYS A 148 16.82 1.77 -42.51
N GLN A 149 16.94 2.57 -43.56
CA GLN A 149 17.28 4.00 -43.45
C GLN A 149 16.07 4.80 -42.95
N LYS A 150 14.86 4.46 -43.41
CA LYS A 150 13.61 5.05 -42.87
C LYS A 150 13.49 4.85 -41.36
N GLN A 151 13.78 3.66 -40.85
CA GLN A 151 13.70 3.39 -39.40
C GLN A 151 14.70 4.22 -38.58
N ALA A 152 15.87 4.54 -39.13
CA ALA A 152 16.83 5.43 -38.47
C ALA A 152 16.27 6.86 -38.39
N LEU A 153 15.72 7.39 -39.49
CA LEU A 153 15.08 8.70 -39.53
C LEU A 153 13.87 8.78 -38.59
N VAL A 154 13.03 7.73 -38.54
CA VAL A 154 11.89 7.67 -37.62
C VAL A 154 12.35 7.80 -36.17
N LYS A 155 13.45 7.13 -35.78
CA LYS A 155 14.00 7.22 -34.42
C LYS A 155 14.52 8.62 -34.11
N GLU A 156 15.21 9.25 -35.06
CA GLU A 156 15.74 10.60 -34.93
C GLU A 156 14.61 11.62 -34.77
N HIS A 157 13.66 11.67 -35.71
CA HIS A 157 12.51 12.56 -35.64
C HIS A 157 11.65 12.30 -34.41
N PHE A 158 11.48 11.04 -34.00
CA PHE A 158 10.75 10.71 -32.78
C PHE A 158 11.45 11.26 -31.53
N SER A 159 12.78 11.09 -31.41
CA SER A 159 13.54 11.63 -30.29
C SER A 159 13.50 13.16 -30.26
N GLN A 160 13.62 13.81 -31.42
CA GLN A 160 13.51 15.27 -31.54
C GLN A 160 12.12 15.73 -31.10
N PHE A 161 11.07 15.08 -31.62
CA PHE A 161 9.68 15.40 -31.27
C PHE A 161 9.41 15.29 -29.77
N LEU A 162 9.90 14.21 -29.12
CA LEU A 162 9.77 14.04 -27.66
C LEU A 162 10.48 15.15 -26.87
N SER A 163 11.64 15.62 -27.35
CA SER A 163 12.38 16.69 -26.68
C SER A 163 11.71 18.07 -26.83
N GLU A 164 11.14 18.35 -27.99
CA GLU A 164 10.49 19.64 -28.30
C GLU A 164 9.07 19.73 -27.71
N ASN A 165 8.37 18.60 -27.63
CA ASN A 165 6.95 18.55 -27.26
C ASN A 165 6.70 17.80 -25.94
N LYS A 166 7.68 17.78 -25.04
CA LYS A 166 7.64 16.97 -23.81
C LYS A 166 6.34 17.15 -23.01
N ASP A 167 5.95 18.39 -22.72
CA ASP A 167 4.77 18.68 -21.91
C ASP A 167 3.48 18.22 -22.59
N MET A 168 3.37 18.39 -23.92
CA MET A 168 2.22 17.92 -24.70
C MET A 168 2.13 16.39 -24.67
N VAL A 169 3.26 15.69 -24.86
CA VAL A 169 3.30 14.22 -24.81
C VAL A 169 2.93 13.73 -23.42
N GLU A 170 3.47 14.35 -22.37
CA GLU A 170 3.15 14.00 -20.98
C GLU A 170 1.65 14.17 -20.68
N GLN A 171 1.02 15.26 -21.15
CA GLN A 171 -0.42 15.45 -21.01
C GLN A 171 -1.23 14.40 -21.78
N GLN A 172 -0.80 14.01 -22.99
CA GLN A 172 -1.45 12.93 -23.73
C GLN A 172 -1.33 11.59 -23.00
N VAL A 173 -0.15 11.27 -22.46
CA VAL A 173 0.07 10.05 -21.66
C VAL A 173 -0.81 10.05 -20.41
N LEU A 174 -0.92 11.16 -19.68
CA LEU A 174 -1.79 11.27 -18.51
C LEU A 174 -3.27 11.06 -18.87
N GLN A 175 -3.75 11.62 -19.98
CA GLN A 175 -5.12 11.44 -20.44
C GLN A 175 -5.42 9.98 -20.82
N VAL A 176 -4.52 9.36 -21.59
CA VAL A 176 -4.65 7.94 -21.98
C VAL A 176 -4.53 7.02 -20.77
N SER A 177 -3.63 7.32 -19.83
CA SER A 177 -3.49 6.57 -18.58
C SER A 177 -4.77 6.61 -17.76
N LYS A 178 -5.37 7.80 -17.59
CA LYS A 178 -6.64 7.94 -16.89
C LYS A 178 -7.73 7.07 -17.53
N LEU A 179 -7.83 7.08 -18.86
CA LEU A 179 -8.79 6.24 -19.59
C LEU A 179 -8.54 4.74 -19.40
N PHE A 180 -7.28 4.30 -19.27
CA PHE A 180 -6.98 2.91 -18.93
C PHE A 180 -7.32 2.60 -17.47
N LYS A 181 -6.97 3.47 -16.52
CA LYS A 181 -7.26 3.28 -15.09
C LYS A 181 -8.76 3.22 -14.80
N GLU A 182 -9.56 4.04 -15.48
CA GLU A 182 -11.03 4.04 -15.39
C GLU A 182 -11.65 2.68 -15.74
N ARG A 183 -10.99 1.84 -16.55
CA ARG A 183 -11.47 0.48 -16.87
C ARG A 183 -11.26 -0.51 -15.73
N PHE A 184 -10.36 -0.22 -14.81
CA PHE A 184 -10.01 -1.08 -13.67
C PHE A 184 -10.54 -0.55 -12.34
N GLN A 185 -11.26 0.57 -12.36
CA GLN A 185 -11.80 1.25 -11.19
C GLN A 185 -13.32 1.41 -11.30
N ASP A 186 -13.98 1.55 -10.17
CA ASP A 186 -15.39 1.97 -10.12
C ASP A 186 -15.53 3.50 -10.20
N SER A 187 -16.77 3.99 -10.13
CA SER A 187 -17.08 5.43 -10.15
C SER A 187 -16.46 6.21 -8.99
N ASP A 188 -16.11 5.53 -7.90
CA ASP A 188 -15.51 6.14 -6.72
C ASP A 188 -13.97 6.09 -6.78
N GLY A 189 -13.40 5.56 -7.88
CA GLY A 189 -11.96 5.39 -8.08
C GLY A 189 -11.38 4.17 -7.37
N GLN A 190 -12.20 3.28 -6.80
CA GLN A 190 -11.73 2.07 -6.15
C GLN A 190 -11.39 1.01 -7.20
N THR A 191 -10.14 0.55 -7.19
CA THR A 191 -9.68 -0.54 -8.05
C THR A 191 -10.45 -1.83 -7.75
N TYR A 192 -10.87 -2.50 -8.82
CA TYR A 192 -11.58 -3.78 -8.77
C TYR A 192 -10.71 -4.90 -8.18
N LEU A 193 -11.37 -5.93 -7.64
CA LEU A 193 -10.69 -7.11 -7.13
C LEU A 193 -10.08 -7.92 -8.28
N LEU A 194 -8.81 -8.31 -8.13
CA LEU A 194 -7.98 -8.86 -9.20
C LEU A 194 -8.44 -10.22 -9.77
N ALA A 195 -9.11 -11.04 -8.97
CA ALA A 195 -9.47 -12.42 -9.32
C ALA A 195 -10.92 -12.74 -8.96
N ILE A 196 -11.45 -13.83 -9.52
CA ILE A 196 -12.84 -14.26 -9.34
C ILE A 196 -13.17 -14.69 -7.89
N ASP A 197 -12.20 -15.27 -7.17
CA ASP A 197 -12.43 -15.78 -5.82
C ASP A 197 -12.67 -14.65 -4.79
N PRO A 198 -11.88 -13.55 -4.77
CA PRO A 198 -12.22 -12.37 -3.96
C PRO A 198 -13.64 -11.84 -4.17
N TRP A 199 -14.16 -11.85 -5.40
CA TRP A 199 -15.52 -11.40 -5.70
C TRP A 199 -16.58 -12.25 -5.01
N LEU A 200 -16.34 -13.55 -4.84
CA LEU A 200 -17.24 -14.42 -4.10
C LEU A 200 -17.33 -13.99 -2.62
N TRP A 201 -16.19 -13.81 -1.97
CA TRP A 201 -16.14 -13.45 -0.54
C TRP A 201 -16.66 -12.04 -0.29
N TYR A 202 -16.31 -11.10 -1.17
CA TYR A 202 -16.90 -9.76 -1.19
C TYR A 202 -18.43 -9.81 -1.33
N GLY A 203 -18.98 -10.67 -2.19
CA GLY A 203 -20.43 -10.82 -2.36
C GLY A 203 -21.13 -11.18 -1.05
N TYR A 204 -20.59 -12.14 -0.30
CA TYR A 204 -21.11 -12.50 1.03
C TYR A 204 -20.96 -11.37 2.05
N ALA A 205 -19.82 -10.68 2.09
CA ALA A 205 -19.59 -9.56 2.99
C ALA A 205 -20.57 -8.40 2.70
N ARG A 206 -20.74 -8.05 1.42
CA ARG A 206 -21.69 -7.02 0.98
C ARG A 206 -23.12 -7.39 1.36
N ASN A 207 -23.52 -8.64 1.14
CA ASN A 207 -24.84 -9.12 1.52
C ASN A 207 -25.05 -8.99 3.04
N PHE A 208 -24.05 -9.34 3.85
CA PHE A 208 -24.14 -9.20 5.30
C PHE A 208 -24.34 -7.75 5.72
N VAL A 209 -23.57 -6.81 5.15
CA VAL A 209 -23.73 -5.37 5.45
C VAL A 209 -25.10 -4.85 5.01
N LYS A 210 -25.62 -5.34 3.87
CA LYS A 210 -26.88 -4.84 3.29
C LYS A 210 -28.14 -5.46 3.90
N TYR A 211 -28.12 -6.75 4.20
CA TYR A 211 -29.30 -7.54 4.58
C TYR A 211 -29.21 -8.11 6.01
N GLY A 212 -28.07 -7.96 6.69
CA GLY A 212 -27.83 -8.54 8.01
C GLY A 212 -27.56 -10.04 8.01
N HIS A 213 -27.40 -10.66 6.83
CA HIS A 213 -27.10 -12.09 6.67
C HIS A 213 -26.29 -12.34 5.39
N PHE A 214 -25.63 -13.50 5.28
CA PHE A 214 -24.70 -13.78 4.19
C PHE A 214 -25.36 -13.99 2.81
N GLY A 215 -26.63 -14.40 2.76
CA GLY A 215 -27.44 -14.44 1.55
C GLY A 215 -28.02 -13.08 1.15
N ASN A 216 -28.75 -13.02 0.04
CA ASN A 216 -29.51 -11.83 -0.35
C ASN A 216 -31.03 -11.99 -0.15
N THR A 217 -31.49 -13.21 0.15
CA THR A 217 -32.88 -13.51 0.51
C THR A 217 -32.93 -14.59 1.60
N PHE A 218 -34.13 -14.85 2.12
CA PHE A 218 -34.41 -16.06 2.89
C PHE A 218 -35.20 -17.05 2.04
N LYS A 219 -34.90 -18.34 2.18
CA LYS A 219 -35.68 -19.45 1.64
C LYS A 219 -35.84 -20.49 2.75
N ASP A 220 -37.07 -20.80 3.12
CA ASP A 220 -37.40 -21.76 4.19
C ASP A 220 -36.69 -21.44 5.53
N GLY A 221 -36.68 -20.15 5.91
CA GLY A 221 -36.04 -19.66 7.14
C GLY A 221 -34.51 -19.69 7.12
N ARG A 222 -33.88 -20.06 6.00
CA ARG A 222 -32.41 -20.09 5.86
C ARG A 222 -31.93 -18.97 4.94
N SER A 223 -30.80 -18.38 5.29
CA SER A 223 -30.14 -17.39 4.44
C SER A 223 -29.75 -18.03 3.11
N TRP A 224 -30.16 -17.41 2.00
CA TRP A 224 -30.05 -17.94 0.64
C TRP A 224 -29.37 -16.92 -0.27
N TYR A 225 -28.40 -17.38 -1.06
CA TYR A 225 -27.74 -16.54 -2.07
C TYR A 225 -28.23 -16.90 -3.46
N SER A 226 -29.21 -16.15 -3.98
CA SER A 226 -29.90 -16.45 -5.23
C SER A 226 -29.06 -16.27 -6.50
N LEU A 227 -27.97 -15.50 -6.45
CA LEU A 227 -27.13 -15.22 -7.62
C LEU A 227 -26.01 -16.25 -7.85
N ARG A 228 -25.97 -17.31 -7.05
CA ARG A 228 -24.97 -18.39 -7.16
C ARG A 228 -25.42 -19.48 -8.14
N ASN A 229 -24.47 -20.28 -8.63
CA ASN A 229 -24.69 -21.45 -9.48
C ASN A 229 -25.64 -21.16 -10.67
N GLY A 230 -25.30 -20.17 -11.50
CA GLY A 230 -26.14 -19.81 -12.66
C GLY A 230 -27.53 -19.27 -12.29
N ARG A 231 -27.65 -18.57 -11.15
CA ARG A 231 -28.91 -18.05 -10.58
C ARG A 231 -29.90 -19.11 -10.06
N VAL A 232 -29.50 -20.37 -9.99
CA VAL A 232 -30.22 -21.41 -9.24
C VAL A 232 -30.20 -21.06 -7.75
N GLY A 233 -29.14 -20.41 -7.31
CA GLY A 233 -28.88 -20.05 -5.93
C GLY A 233 -28.41 -21.23 -5.10
N GLN A 234 -28.00 -20.93 -3.88
CA GLN A 234 -27.61 -21.94 -2.89
C GLN A 234 -27.79 -21.39 -1.48
N PRO A 235 -27.86 -22.25 -0.44
CA PRO A 235 -27.80 -21.81 0.94
C PRO A 235 -26.52 -20.98 1.17
N ALA A 236 -26.65 -19.84 1.83
CA ALA A 236 -25.49 -19.08 2.25
C ALA A 236 -24.80 -19.79 3.42
N PHE A 237 -23.48 -19.66 3.50
CA PHE A 237 -22.73 -20.18 4.64
C PHE A 237 -23.19 -19.51 5.93
N ARG A 238 -23.16 -20.26 7.05
CA ARG A 238 -23.46 -19.70 8.37
C ARG A 238 -22.31 -18.85 8.92
N PHE A 239 -21.08 -19.23 8.63
CA PHE A 239 -19.86 -18.51 9.02
C PHE A 239 -18.73 -18.85 8.04
N ASN A 240 -17.89 -17.86 7.74
CA ASN A 240 -16.67 -18.03 6.98
C ASN A 240 -15.63 -17.02 7.47
N LEU A 241 -14.43 -17.49 7.79
CA LEU A 241 -13.37 -16.65 8.35
C LEU A 241 -12.96 -15.51 7.41
N PHE A 242 -12.82 -15.77 6.11
CA PHE A 242 -12.45 -14.73 5.14
C PHE A 242 -13.50 -13.63 5.06
N VAL A 243 -14.78 -14.00 5.03
CA VAL A 243 -15.87 -13.01 5.02
C VAL A 243 -15.85 -12.18 6.31
N PHE A 244 -15.60 -12.82 7.45
CA PHE A 244 -15.46 -12.12 8.72
C PHE A 244 -14.27 -11.15 8.72
N LEU A 245 -13.11 -11.56 8.21
CA LEU A 245 -11.93 -10.69 8.11
C LEU A 245 -12.17 -9.50 7.18
N ILE A 246 -12.90 -9.69 6.08
CA ILE A 246 -13.32 -8.58 5.19
C ILE A 246 -14.21 -7.59 5.96
N LEU A 247 -15.20 -8.08 6.70
CA LEU A 247 -16.10 -7.24 7.49
C LEU A 247 -15.36 -6.49 8.60
N LEU A 248 -14.46 -7.17 9.31
CA LEU A 248 -13.61 -6.57 10.32
C LEU A 248 -12.76 -5.44 9.72
N ASN A 249 -12.09 -5.70 8.59
CA ASN A 249 -11.28 -4.70 7.90
C ASN A 249 -12.13 -3.52 7.42
N TYR A 250 -13.30 -3.80 6.82
CA TYR A 250 -14.26 -2.78 6.41
C TYR A 250 -14.67 -1.86 7.57
N TRP A 251 -15.02 -2.43 8.73
CA TRP A 251 -15.39 -1.62 9.90
C TRP A 251 -14.21 -0.83 10.45
N LEU A 252 -13.00 -1.39 10.47
CA LEU A 252 -11.79 -0.70 10.90
C LEU A 252 -11.46 0.49 9.98
N LEU A 253 -11.50 0.29 8.66
CA LEU A 253 -11.29 1.38 7.69
C LEU A 253 -12.32 2.50 7.87
N ASN A 254 -13.58 2.14 8.13
CA ASN A 254 -14.65 3.11 8.36
C ASN A 254 -14.57 3.83 9.72
N LEU A 255 -13.61 3.50 10.60
CA LEU A 255 -13.27 4.35 11.74
C LEU A 255 -12.54 5.63 11.33
N PHE A 256 -11.90 5.63 10.16
CA PHE A 256 -11.05 6.71 9.66
C PHE A 256 -11.63 7.45 8.45
N GLY A 257 -12.74 6.98 7.88
CA GLY A 257 -13.36 7.58 6.71
C GLY A 257 -14.61 6.83 6.25
N SER A 258 -15.05 7.10 5.02
CA SER A 258 -16.19 6.42 4.39
C SER A 258 -15.68 5.51 3.27
N PHE A 259 -15.49 4.23 3.58
CA PHE A 259 -14.96 3.24 2.64
C PHE A 259 -16.04 2.23 2.26
N SER A 260 -16.02 1.76 1.01
CA SER A 260 -16.94 0.70 0.56
C SER A 260 -16.54 -0.67 1.09
N VAL A 261 -17.46 -1.64 1.05
CA VAL A 261 -17.13 -3.05 1.38
C VAL A 261 -16.10 -3.62 0.41
N MET A 262 -16.06 -3.12 -0.83
CA MET A 262 -15.07 -3.51 -1.83
C MET A 262 -13.68 -3.05 -1.41
N ALA A 263 -13.54 -1.83 -0.91
CA ALA A 263 -12.29 -1.34 -0.33
C ALA A 263 -11.85 -2.23 0.85
N GLY A 264 -12.78 -2.62 1.73
CA GLY A 264 -12.50 -3.56 2.82
C GLY A 264 -11.94 -4.90 2.34
N ALA A 265 -12.48 -5.45 1.24
CA ALA A 265 -11.94 -6.66 0.62
C ALA A 265 -10.58 -6.43 -0.08
N PHE A 266 -10.43 -5.30 -0.76
CA PHE A 266 -9.23 -4.93 -1.51
C PHE A 266 -8.00 -4.71 -0.60
N TYR A 267 -8.18 -4.02 0.53
CA TYR A 267 -7.09 -3.71 1.46
C TYR A 267 -6.77 -4.86 2.43
N LEU A 268 -7.61 -5.89 2.51
CA LEU A 268 -7.42 -7.00 3.46
C LEU A 268 -6.06 -7.71 3.27
N PRO A 269 -5.60 -8.04 2.05
CA PRO A 269 -4.27 -8.64 1.85
C PRO A 269 -3.12 -7.77 2.37
N LEU A 270 -3.22 -6.43 2.28
CA LEU A 270 -2.19 -5.50 2.79
C LEU A 270 -2.09 -5.54 4.32
N VAL A 271 -3.22 -5.68 5.01
CA VAL A 271 -3.24 -5.83 6.47
C VAL A 271 -2.64 -7.18 6.86
N LEU A 272 -3.06 -8.26 6.19
CA LEU A 272 -2.61 -9.62 6.52
C LEU A 272 -1.11 -9.82 6.26
N ILE A 273 -0.58 -9.29 5.15
CA ILE A 273 0.85 -9.40 4.83
C ILE A 273 1.72 -8.57 5.79
N GLY A 274 1.22 -7.41 6.22
CA GLY A 274 1.90 -6.61 7.24
C GLY A 274 2.02 -7.38 8.56
N LEU A 275 0.92 -7.98 9.02
CA LEU A 275 0.92 -8.82 10.23
C LEU A 275 1.80 -10.07 10.08
N ALA A 276 1.76 -10.73 8.92
CA ALA A 276 2.61 -11.89 8.63
C ALA A 276 4.10 -11.52 8.64
N SER A 277 4.46 -10.37 8.07
CA SER A 277 5.84 -9.86 8.07
C SER A 277 6.34 -9.57 9.49
N VAL A 278 5.48 -9.06 10.37
CA VAL A 278 5.79 -8.87 11.80
C VAL A 278 6.03 -10.21 12.49
N ALA A 279 5.15 -11.19 12.28
CA ALA A 279 5.29 -12.54 12.85
C ALA A 279 6.58 -13.23 12.38
N ALA A 280 6.90 -13.12 11.08
CA ALA A 280 8.13 -13.65 10.49
C ALA A 280 9.39 -12.99 11.10
N PHE A 281 9.37 -11.66 11.26
CA PHE A 281 10.47 -10.92 11.89
C PHE A 281 10.77 -11.43 13.29
N PHE A 282 9.76 -11.52 14.17
CA PHE A 282 9.97 -11.96 15.55
C PHE A 282 10.38 -13.44 15.63
N THR A 283 9.83 -14.28 14.75
CA THR A 283 10.19 -15.71 14.69
C THR A 283 11.65 -15.89 14.31
N ALA A 284 12.11 -15.27 13.21
CA ALA A 284 13.49 -15.41 12.76
C ALA A 284 14.49 -14.66 13.67
N ARG A 285 14.07 -13.55 14.28
CA ARG A 285 14.89 -12.84 15.28
C ARG A 285 15.29 -13.74 16.45
N LYS A 286 14.40 -14.65 16.86
CA LYS A 286 14.67 -15.59 17.95
C LYS A 286 15.82 -16.56 17.64
N PHE A 287 16.08 -16.86 16.37
CA PHE A 287 17.09 -17.86 15.97
C PHE A 287 18.39 -17.25 15.44
N GLY A 288 18.32 -16.11 14.75
CA GLY A 288 19.49 -15.51 14.08
C GLY A 288 19.67 -14.02 14.35
N GLY A 289 19.09 -13.52 15.44
CA GLY A 289 19.15 -12.12 15.83
C GLY A 289 18.42 -11.18 14.86
N SER A 290 18.60 -9.87 15.04
CA SER A 290 17.82 -8.86 14.32
C SER A 290 17.99 -8.90 12.79
N VAL A 291 19.17 -9.30 12.30
CA VAL A 291 19.43 -9.41 10.85
C VAL A 291 18.58 -10.51 10.22
N ALA A 292 18.53 -11.69 10.84
CA ALA A 292 17.67 -12.78 10.38
C ALA A 292 16.19 -12.38 10.42
N GLY A 293 15.77 -11.64 11.44
CA GLY A 293 14.43 -11.05 11.54
C GLY A 293 14.08 -10.17 10.34
N VAL A 294 14.94 -9.21 9.99
CA VAL A 294 14.72 -8.32 8.85
C VAL A 294 14.63 -9.11 7.55
N VAL A 295 15.59 -10.00 7.30
CA VAL A 295 15.64 -10.80 6.06
C VAL A 295 14.37 -11.64 5.91
N ALA A 296 13.98 -12.38 6.96
CA ALA A 296 12.79 -13.20 6.92
C ALA A 296 11.51 -12.37 6.72
N GLY A 297 11.38 -11.24 7.42
CA GLY A 297 10.24 -10.34 7.25
C GLY A 297 10.14 -9.77 5.84
N VAL A 298 11.26 -9.37 5.22
CA VAL A 298 11.28 -8.84 3.85
C VAL A 298 10.94 -9.92 2.84
N VAL A 299 11.53 -11.12 2.98
CA VAL A 299 11.26 -12.25 2.08
C VAL A 299 9.77 -12.62 2.10
N VAL A 300 9.16 -12.69 3.30
CA VAL A 300 7.72 -12.96 3.43
C VAL A 300 6.86 -11.83 2.89
N GLY A 301 7.29 -10.57 3.05
CA GLY A 301 6.53 -9.41 2.59
C GLY A 301 6.51 -9.21 1.07
N VAL A 302 7.59 -9.62 0.39
CA VAL A 302 7.79 -9.38 -1.04
C VAL A 302 7.31 -10.55 -1.91
N HIS A 303 7.47 -11.79 -1.47
CA HIS A 303 6.89 -12.96 -2.13
C HIS A 303 5.37 -13.02 -1.91
#